data_AF-A0A1G7JB92-F1
#
_entry.id   AF-A0A1G7JB92-F1
#
_cell.length_a   1.000
_cell.length_b   1.000
_cell.length_c   1.000
_cell.angle_alpha   90.00
_cell.angle_beta   90.00
_cell.angle_gamma   90.00
#
_symmetry.space_group_name_H-M   'P 1'
#
loop_
_entity.id
_entity.type
_entity.pdbx_description
1 polymer ?
#
loop_
_entity_poly.entity_id
_entity_poly.type
_entity_poly.pdbx_seq_one_letter_code
_entity_poly.pdbx_strand_id
1 'polypeptide(L)'
;MKLLVVFLFASSVLMAQVSTKSYDVARTSETRSEKTLTTARVSTGLQMQPRIPCIGDARGCEAQPLIDGVVMILASEANVIRGVRPEDGAGIWQTPTLCTPVRSIAENDMWRVNDHFGMLSTGVIDASTHKLYQVATCSSDGSGSHQSMTQHMYVIDTRTGNVLANTLIDATSNGQRYATAPRKQRAALALWSQNGTKFVVIAAGSFAETGDNATGWILAFDTFDNQVKAAISTRAGIWMSGGGPSIDDDGLIYLGVGNGPFNGTTTFGEAVIQLQFTPPTATVPAKLSVLHAWAPYSDAARTCANAQLTQPKAMLMNKISGDSAPTDPPPGARMPMNTDCGAQWGDQDAHLSGTLLQKSHLYLTAGKDGIGYLTSTSNFPDSHPADFANPKANCAKVKMYQLGWDLGMDSCPASLPGLNRFPGGKTRHIHSPLAQYLAPDSTQYVLAFAENSPLQAWRVNQDGTMTYVARGTEMASAQSTAQHGGMPGGFCSVSSDQGANAIAWCAIPDGDANRTVTTGRLVAYDLTNLTGGQIRTLWTSEQFVFSKFSQPVVYNGHVYLADYAGSVMHWR
;
A
#
# COMPACT_ATOMS: atom_id res chain seq x y z
N MET A 1 -29.83 25.90 -53.10
CA MET A 1 -28.55 25.43 -52.55
C MET A 1 -28.66 25.45 -51.02
N LYS A 2 -28.94 24.31 -50.37
CA LYS A 2 -28.96 24.20 -48.90
C LYS A 2 -27.65 23.56 -48.48
N LEU A 3 -26.83 24.30 -47.73
CA LEU A 3 -25.53 23.88 -47.25
C LEU A 3 -25.74 22.93 -46.06
N LEU A 4 -25.35 21.67 -46.21
CA LEU A 4 -25.36 20.67 -45.15
C LEU A 4 -24.04 20.82 -44.37
N VAL A 5 -24.11 21.33 -43.13
CA VAL A 5 -22.95 21.37 -42.23
C VAL A 5 -22.88 20.03 -41.50
N VAL A 6 -21.90 19.20 -41.88
CA VAL A 6 -21.58 17.95 -41.19
C VAL A 6 -20.64 18.30 -40.03
N PHE A 7 -21.13 18.18 -38.80
CA PHE A 7 -20.28 18.21 -37.61
C PHE A 7 -19.53 16.89 -37.50
N LEU A 8 -18.24 16.88 -37.82
CA LEU A 8 -17.32 15.81 -37.44
C LEU A 8 -17.10 15.89 -35.92
N PHE A 9 -17.79 15.02 -35.18
CA PHE A 9 -17.39 14.70 -33.81
C PHE A 9 -16.11 13.89 -33.89
N ALA A 10 -14.97 14.54 -33.70
CA ALA A 10 -13.74 13.83 -33.33
C ALA A 10 -13.94 13.31 -31.91
N SER A 11 -14.29 12.03 -31.78
CA SER A 11 -14.21 11.30 -30.51
C SER A 11 -12.73 11.25 -30.12
N SER A 12 -12.30 12.19 -29.27
CA SER A 12 -11.05 12.06 -28.55
C SER A 12 -11.18 10.81 -27.68
N VAL A 13 -10.57 9.71 -28.11
CA VAL A 13 -10.34 8.58 -27.21
C VAL A 13 -9.43 9.14 -26.12
N LEU A 14 -9.99 9.44 -24.95
CA LEU A 14 -9.15 9.70 -23.79
C LEU A 14 -8.29 8.45 -23.62
N MET A 15 -6.98 8.60 -23.79
CA MET A 15 -6.08 7.49 -23.52
C MET A 15 -6.25 7.11 -22.06
N ALA A 16 -6.23 5.80 -21.76
CA ALA A 16 -6.24 5.34 -20.39
C ALA A 16 -5.10 6.03 -19.61
N GLN A 17 -5.27 6.17 -18.30
CA GLN A 17 -4.28 6.78 -17.42
C GLN A 17 -4.11 5.90 -16.19
N VAL A 18 -2.91 5.97 -15.61
CA VAL A 18 -2.60 5.37 -14.31
C VAL A 18 -2.04 6.49 -13.45
N SER A 19 -2.94 7.30 -12.88
CA SER A 19 -2.57 8.54 -12.20
C SER A 19 -2.18 8.34 -10.73
N THR A 20 -2.43 7.16 -10.16
CA THR A 20 -2.19 6.87 -8.75
C THR A 20 -1.92 5.38 -8.53
N LYS A 21 -1.33 5.05 -7.38
CA LYS A 21 -1.15 3.67 -6.91
C LYS A 21 -2.50 2.92 -6.92
N SER A 22 -2.51 1.69 -7.43
CA SER A 22 -3.72 0.84 -7.50
C SER A 22 -4.86 1.45 -8.33
N TYR A 23 -4.52 2.17 -9.40
CA TYR A 23 -5.37 2.78 -10.45
C TYR A 23 -6.28 3.93 -10.02
N ASP A 24 -6.83 3.92 -8.82
CA ASP A 24 -7.74 4.95 -8.34
C ASP A 24 -7.57 5.26 -6.85
N VAL A 25 -8.26 6.31 -6.38
CA VAL A 25 -8.23 6.72 -4.97
C VAL A 25 -9.06 5.79 -4.07
N ALA A 26 -9.90 4.92 -4.63
CA ALA A 26 -10.56 3.83 -3.88
C ALA A 26 -9.63 2.63 -3.66
N ARG A 27 -8.45 2.63 -4.30
CA ARG A 27 -7.44 1.57 -4.27
C ARG A 27 -7.97 0.24 -4.78
N THR A 28 -8.78 0.27 -5.84
CA THR A 28 -9.41 -0.95 -6.39
C THR A 28 -8.39 -1.93 -6.95
N SER A 29 -7.21 -1.44 -7.38
CA SER A 29 -6.22 -2.27 -8.10
C SER A 29 -6.76 -2.85 -9.41
N GLU A 30 -7.83 -2.29 -9.98
CA GLU A 30 -8.47 -2.77 -11.19
C GLU A 30 -8.38 -1.74 -12.31
N THR A 31 -8.00 -2.18 -13.51
CA THR A 31 -8.26 -1.45 -14.75
C THR A 31 -9.29 -2.18 -15.59
N ARG A 32 -10.33 -1.47 -16.02
CA ARG A 32 -11.46 -2.01 -16.80
C ARG A 32 -11.41 -1.61 -18.28
N SER A 33 -10.28 -1.10 -18.74
CA SER A 33 -10.07 -0.60 -20.11
C SER A 33 -9.16 -1.48 -20.97
N GLU A 34 -8.71 -2.63 -20.47
CA GLU A 34 -7.76 -3.50 -21.17
C GLU A 34 -8.50 -4.40 -22.17
N LYS A 35 -8.18 -4.25 -23.46
CA LYS A 35 -8.86 -4.95 -24.56
C LYS A 35 -7.95 -5.88 -25.35
N THR A 36 -6.64 -5.77 -25.14
CA THR A 36 -5.61 -6.48 -25.87
C THR A 36 -5.20 -7.75 -25.14
N LEU A 37 -4.96 -7.68 -23.82
CA LEU A 37 -4.63 -8.83 -22.98
C LEU A 37 -5.91 -9.54 -22.54
N THR A 38 -6.33 -10.52 -23.33
CA THR A 38 -7.45 -11.42 -22.99
C THR A 38 -6.94 -12.74 -22.44
N THR A 39 -7.77 -13.46 -21.69
CA THR A 39 -7.41 -14.79 -21.14
C THR A 39 -6.92 -15.74 -22.23
N ALA A 40 -7.59 -15.72 -23.39
CA ALA A 40 -7.21 -16.51 -24.56
C ALA A 40 -5.84 -16.13 -25.13
N ARG A 41 -5.53 -14.82 -25.24
CA ARG A 41 -4.23 -14.36 -25.76
C ARG A 41 -3.10 -14.62 -24.78
N VAL A 42 -3.29 -14.32 -23.50
CA VAL A 42 -2.28 -14.53 -22.47
C VAL A 42 -1.93 -16.02 -22.32
N SER A 43 -2.89 -16.92 -22.53
CA SER A 43 -2.64 -18.37 -22.57
C SER A 43 -1.69 -18.82 -23.68
N THR A 44 -1.49 -18.00 -24.73
CA THR A 44 -0.52 -18.29 -25.80
C THR A 44 0.91 -17.86 -25.45
N GLY A 45 1.10 -17.19 -24.32
CA GLY A 45 2.37 -16.66 -23.85
C GLY A 45 2.53 -15.16 -24.09
N LEU A 46 3.44 -14.55 -23.32
CA LEU A 46 3.90 -13.18 -23.47
C LEU A 46 5.40 -13.17 -23.65
N GLN A 47 5.93 -12.10 -24.23
CA GLN A 47 7.37 -11.89 -24.36
C GLN A 47 7.81 -10.68 -23.54
N MET A 48 8.83 -10.86 -22.70
CA MET A 48 9.52 -9.74 -22.07
C MET A 48 10.18 -8.90 -23.17
N GLN A 49 9.90 -7.62 -23.11
CA GLN A 49 10.50 -6.61 -23.96
C GLN A 49 11.75 -6.03 -23.27
N PRO A 50 12.62 -5.28 -23.96
CA PRO A 50 13.80 -4.67 -23.36
C PRO A 50 13.47 -3.90 -22.07
N ARG A 51 14.22 -4.15 -21.00
CA ARG A 51 14.00 -3.50 -19.70
C ARG A 51 14.21 -1.99 -19.82
N ILE A 52 13.35 -1.24 -19.14
CA ILE A 52 13.35 0.22 -19.16
C ILE A 52 14.14 0.70 -17.93
N PRO A 53 15.30 1.36 -18.09
CA PRO A 53 16.17 1.65 -16.94
C PRO A 53 15.55 2.69 -15.99
N CYS A 54 15.66 2.45 -14.68
CA CYS A 54 15.62 3.50 -13.66
C CYS A 54 17.04 4.07 -13.53
N ILE A 55 17.19 5.34 -13.15
CA ILE A 55 18.49 6.03 -13.20
C ILE A 55 18.95 6.39 -11.80
N GLY A 56 20.24 6.15 -11.52
CA GLY A 56 20.91 6.56 -10.30
C GLY A 56 20.83 5.56 -9.15
N ASP A 57 20.08 4.47 -9.29
CA ASP A 57 19.87 3.48 -8.23
C ASP A 57 19.99 2.05 -8.76
N ALA A 58 20.77 1.20 -8.09
CA ALA A 58 20.96 -0.20 -8.48
C ALA A 58 19.72 -1.08 -8.26
N ARG A 59 18.82 -0.70 -7.36
CA ARG A 59 17.48 -1.28 -7.15
C ARG A 59 16.42 -0.60 -7.98
N GLY A 60 16.67 0.63 -8.42
CA GLY A 60 15.85 1.33 -9.40
C GLY A 60 14.68 2.03 -8.74
N CYS A 61 13.48 1.51 -8.94
CA CYS A 61 12.22 2.15 -8.55
C CYS A 61 11.41 1.21 -7.65
N GLU A 62 11.11 1.60 -6.41
CA GLU A 62 10.11 0.91 -5.57
C GLU A 62 8.70 1.47 -5.82
N ALA A 63 8.61 2.74 -6.23
CA ALA A 63 7.38 3.39 -6.65
C ALA A 63 6.78 2.71 -7.88
N GLN A 64 5.45 2.52 -7.87
CA GLN A 64 4.72 1.99 -9.01
C GLN A 64 4.84 2.97 -10.20
N PRO A 65 5.09 2.48 -11.42
CA PRO A 65 4.99 3.30 -12.62
C PRO A 65 3.61 3.98 -12.71
N LEU A 66 3.61 5.27 -13.04
CA LEU A 66 2.40 6.04 -13.32
C LEU A 66 2.37 6.42 -14.80
N ILE A 67 1.19 6.60 -15.38
CA ILE A 67 1.03 6.89 -16.81
C ILE A 67 0.07 8.06 -16.98
N ASP A 68 0.54 9.11 -17.66
CA ASP A 68 -0.24 10.27 -18.07
C ASP A 68 -0.17 10.45 -19.59
N GLY A 69 -1.21 9.95 -20.28
CA GLY A 69 -1.25 9.93 -21.73
C GLY A 69 -0.12 9.08 -22.30
N VAL A 70 0.81 9.72 -23.02
CA VAL A 70 1.96 9.08 -23.67
C VAL A 70 3.23 9.04 -22.82
N VAL A 71 3.16 9.48 -21.56
CA VAL A 71 4.31 9.51 -20.67
C VAL A 71 4.09 8.56 -19.51
N MET A 72 4.91 7.51 -19.44
CA MET A 72 5.11 6.71 -18.24
C MET A 72 6.20 7.35 -17.38
N ILE A 73 5.91 7.50 -16.09
CA ILE A 73 6.75 8.17 -15.11
C ILE A 73 7.38 7.11 -14.19
N LEU A 74 8.70 7.15 -14.11
CA LEU A 74 9.51 6.24 -13.30
C LEU A 74 10.27 7.05 -12.26
N ALA A 75 9.82 6.99 -11.00
CA ALA A 75 10.47 7.64 -9.86
C ALA A 75 11.43 6.66 -9.16
N SER A 76 12.71 6.98 -9.15
CA SER A 76 13.75 6.12 -8.58
C SER A 76 14.09 6.48 -7.14
N GLU A 77 14.62 5.50 -6.40
CA GLU A 77 15.08 5.69 -5.02
C GLU A 77 16.29 6.66 -4.95
N ALA A 78 16.93 6.97 -6.08
CA ALA A 78 18.01 7.97 -6.18
C ALA A 78 17.51 9.41 -6.42
N ASN A 79 16.22 9.68 -6.24
CA ASN A 79 15.61 11.00 -6.47
C ASN A 79 15.75 11.52 -7.91
N VAL A 80 15.79 10.62 -8.89
CA VAL A 80 15.71 10.94 -10.32
C VAL A 80 14.38 10.43 -10.86
N ILE A 81 13.68 11.26 -11.64
CA ILE A 81 12.44 10.87 -12.31
C ILE A 81 12.66 10.88 -13.82
N ARG A 82 12.17 9.83 -14.49
CA ARG A 82 12.15 9.74 -15.96
C ARG A 82 10.72 9.76 -16.48
N GLY A 83 10.53 10.47 -17.59
CA GLY A 83 9.40 10.29 -18.47
C GLY A 83 9.83 9.45 -19.67
N VAL A 84 9.15 8.34 -19.91
CA VAL A 84 9.41 7.43 -21.02
C VAL A 84 8.12 7.14 -21.77
N ARG A 85 8.22 6.72 -23.04
CA ARG A 85 7.06 6.17 -23.75
C ARG A 85 6.68 4.81 -23.15
N PRO A 86 5.40 4.55 -22.83
CA PRO A 86 4.97 3.23 -22.37
C PRO A 86 5.31 2.12 -23.37
N GLU A 87 5.13 2.36 -24.67
CA GLU A 87 5.14 1.31 -25.71
C GLU A 87 6.51 0.62 -25.86
N ASP A 88 7.60 1.38 -25.73
CA ASP A 88 8.96 0.94 -26.02
C ASP A 88 10.01 1.40 -24.99
N GLY A 89 9.61 2.15 -23.96
CA GLY A 89 10.51 2.64 -22.92
C GLY A 89 11.48 3.74 -23.38
N ALA A 90 11.31 4.29 -24.58
CA ALA A 90 12.18 5.35 -25.06
C ALA A 90 12.05 6.61 -24.19
N GLY A 91 13.19 7.22 -23.87
CA GLY A 91 13.22 8.43 -23.05
C GLY A 91 12.54 9.60 -23.74
N ILE A 92 11.72 10.33 -22.97
CA ILE A 92 11.10 11.61 -23.35
C ILE A 92 11.84 12.74 -22.62
N TRP A 93 11.94 12.62 -21.30
CA TRP A 93 12.64 13.56 -20.43
C TRP A 93 13.20 12.84 -19.20
N GLN A 94 14.13 13.50 -18.52
CA GLN A 94 14.70 13.04 -17.27
C GLN A 94 15.06 14.25 -16.41
N THR A 95 14.72 14.20 -15.13
CA THR A 95 15.15 15.24 -14.19
C THR A 95 16.64 15.10 -13.88
N PRO A 96 17.32 16.17 -13.43
CA PRO A 96 18.52 15.97 -12.63
C PRO A 96 18.17 15.18 -11.35
N THR A 97 19.19 14.74 -10.61
CA THR A 97 18.99 14.32 -9.22
C THR A 97 18.38 15.50 -8.45
N LEU A 98 17.12 15.39 -8.05
CA LEU A 98 16.35 16.51 -7.50
C LEU A 98 16.91 17.00 -6.17
N CYS A 99 17.41 16.06 -5.37
CA CYS A 99 18.20 16.31 -4.16
C CYS A 99 19.05 15.07 -3.86
N THR A 100 20.15 15.24 -3.11
CA THR A 100 20.99 14.11 -2.71
C THR A 100 20.14 13.08 -1.95
N PRO A 101 20.04 11.83 -2.45
CA PRO A 101 19.28 10.80 -1.75
C PRO A 101 19.97 10.41 -0.45
N VAL A 102 19.19 10.04 0.56
CA VAL A 102 19.71 9.40 1.75
C VAL A 102 20.21 8.01 1.37
N ARG A 103 21.38 7.60 1.87
CA ARG A 103 21.91 6.26 1.64
C ARG A 103 21.13 5.22 2.45
N SER A 104 21.03 4.00 1.91
CA SER A 104 20.56 2.86 2.69
C SER A 104 21.63 2.42 3.70
N ILE A 105 21.29 2.49 5.00
CA ILE A 105 22.09 2.00 6.13
C ILE A 105 21.17 1.23 7.08
N ALA A 106 21.72 0.52 8.07
CA ALA A 106 20.90 -0.33 8.94
C ALA A 106 19.87 0.47 9.77
N GLU A 107 20.14 1.75 10.01
CA GLU A 107 19.32 2.64 10.84
C GLU A 107 18.03 3.10 10.15
N ASN A 108 18.01 3.15 8.80
CA ASN A 108 16.83 3.51 8.01
C ASN A 108 16.29 2.35 7.15
N ASP A 109 17.16 1.39 6.82
CA ASP A 109 16.85 0.15 6.14
C ASP A 109 17.60 -1.02 6.81
N MET A 110 16.97 -1.58 7.86
CA MET A 110 17.56 -2.62 8.72
C MET A 110 18.27 -3.75 7.97
N TRP A 111 17.69 -4.18 6.84
CA TRP A 111 18.20 -5.28 6.04
C TRP A 111 19.02 -4.86 4.82
N ARG A 112 19.17 -3.54 4.60
CA ARG A 112 19.96 -2.94 3.51
C ARG A 112 19.62 -3.56 2.16
N VAL A 113 18.33 -3.78 1.92
CA VAL A 113 17.83 -4.32 0.65
C VAL A 113 17.88 -3.22 -0.41
N ASN A 114 17.62 -1.97 -0.02
CA ASN A 114 17.61 -0.83 -0.91
C ASN A 114 19.04 -0.26 -1.06
N ASP A 115 19.33 0.44 -2.16
CA ASP A 115 20.62 1.13 -2.38
C ASP A 115 20.55 2.56 -1.82
N HIS A 116 19.55 3.32 -2.27
CA HIS A 116 19.17 4.60 -1.69
C HIS A 116 17.82 4.54 -0.98
N PHE A 117 17.53 5.59 -0.23
CA PHE A 117 16.30 5.79 0.53
C PHE A 117 15.69 7.14 0.16
N GLY A 118 15.49 7.39 -1.14
CA GLY A 118 14.94 8.63 -1.69
C GLY A 118 13.42 8.58 -1.89
N MET A 119 12.97 8.45 -3.14
CA MET A 119 11.54 8.32 -3.48
C MET A 119 11.07 6.87 -3.33
N LEU A 120 10.56 6.54 -2.15
CA LEU A 120 9.98 5.22 -1.88
C LEU A 120 8.50 5.13 -2.27
N SER A 121 7.75 6.19 -2.00
CA SER A 121 6.31 6.20 -2.23
C SER A 121 5.98 6.38 -3.71
N THR A 122 4.87 5.78 -4.11
CA THR A 122 4.23 6.14 -5.39
C THR A 122 3.58 7.52 -5.24
N GLY A 123 3.96 8.47 -6.10
CA GLY A 123 3.34 9.78 -6.19
C GLY A 123 1.89 9.75 -6.69
N VAL A 124 1.34 10.92 -6.99
CA VAL A 124 0.01 11.05 -7.59
C VAL A 124 0.00 12.12 -8.68
N ILE A 125 -0.72 11.87 -9.77
CA ILE A 125 -0.87 12.78 -10.90
C ILE A 125 -2.25 13.43 -10.83
N ASP A 126 -2.29 14.77 -10.85
CA ASP A 126 -3.49 15.49 -11.23
C ASP A 126 -3.57 15.55 -12.75
N ALA A 127 -4.31 14.61 -13.33
CA ALA A 127 -4.46 14.44 -14.77
C ALA A 127 -5.01 15.69 -15.48
N SER A 128 -5.82 16.52 -14.80
CA SER A 128 -6.39 17.72 -15.40
C SER A 128 -5.38 18.86 -15.56
N THR A 129 -4.30 18.83 -14.78
CA THR A 129 -3.23 19.84 -14.82
C THR A 129 -1.89 19.27 -15.29
N HIS A 130 -1.82 17.97 -15.57
CA HIS A 130 -0.60 17.24 -15.93
C HIS A 130 0.53 17.48 -14.91
N LYS A 131 0.17 17.49 -13.62
CA LYS A 131 1.12 17.68 -12.51
C LYS A 131 1.30 16.39 -11.72
N LEU A 132 2.54 15.93 -11.62
CA LEU A 132 2.96 14.91 -10.67
C LEU A 132 3.29 15.57 -9.33
N TYR A 133 2.76 15.00 -8.25
CA TYR A 133 3.17 15.28 -6.87
C TYR A 133 3.94 14.06 -6.37
N GLN A 134 5.21 14.24 -6.05
CA GLN A 134 6.11 13.17 -5.61
C GLN A 134 6.85 13.60 -4.35
N VAL A 135 6.77 12.79 -3.30
CA VAL A 135 7.61 12.98 -2.12
C VAL A 135 8.96 12.36 -2.37
N ALA A 136 10.02 13.11 -2.05
CA ALA A 136 11.39 12.62 -2.06
C ALA A 136 12.03 12.83 -0.68
N THR A 137 12.78 11.83 -0.25
CA THR A 137 13.60 11.91 0.96
C THR A 137 14.99 12.41 0.58
N CYS A 138 15.38 13.55 1.15
CA CYS A 138 16.59 14.28 0.81
C CYS A 138 17.56 14.29 1.98
N SER A 139 18.86 14.27 1.70
CA SER A 139 19.91 14.62 2.66
C SER A 139 20.18 16.13 2.54
N SER A 140 19.72 16.89 3.53
CA SER A 140 19.72 18.37 3.50
C SER A 140 21.12 19.00 3.51
N ASP A 141 22.13 18.28 4.01
CA ASP A 141 23.54 18.68 4.00
C ASP A 141 24.33 18.11 2.81
N GLY A 142 23.66 17.36 1.92
CA GLY A 142 24.29 16.72 0.76
C GLY A 142 25.20 15.54 1.08
N SER A 143 25.31 15.10 2.34
CA SER A 143 26.20 14.02 2.76
C SER A 143 25.68 12.62 2.43
N GLY A 144 24.38 12.49 2.16
CA GLY A 144 23.65 11.22 2.07
C GLY A 144 23.34 10.60 3.43
N SER A 145 23.59 11.31 4.54
CA SER A 145 23.33 10.83 5.90
C SER A 145 21.84 10.80 6.22
N HIS A 146 21.40 9.73 6.89
CA HIS A 146 20.06 9.65 7.48
C HIS A 146 19.83 10.72 8.57
N GLN A 147 20.89 11.22 9.21
CA GLN A 147 20.77 12.24 10.26
C GLN A 147 20.36 13.62 9.71
N SER A 148 20.64 13.90 8.43
CA SER A 148 20.26 15.14 7.76
C SER A 148 18.98 14.99 6.91
N MET A 149 18.20 13.94 7.18
CA MET A 149 17.01 13.60 6.41
C MET A 149 15.93 14.68 6.52
N THR A 150 15.50 15.18 5.36
CA THR A 150 14.30 16.01 5.18
C THR A 150 13.41 15.40 4.10
N GLN A 151 12.14 15.80 4.06
CA GLN A 151 11.22 15.34 3.02
C GLN A 151 10.65 16.51 2.25
N HIS A 152 10.63 16.37 0.94
CA HIS A 152 10.26 17.42 0.02
C HIS A 152 9.15 16.93 -0.89
N MET A 153 8.14 17.77 -1.09
CA MET A 153 7.16 17.61 -2.16
C MET A 153 7.71 18.27 -3.42
N TYR A 154 7.96 17.47 -4.46
CA TYR A 154 8.25 17.96 -5.80
C TYR A 154 6.97 17.95 -6.62
N VAL A 155 6.69 19.09 -7.27
CA VAL A 155 5.60 19.22 -8.24
C VAL A 155 6.21 19.34 -9.63
N ILE A 156 5.86 18.44 -10.54
CA ILE A 156 6.52 18.30 -11.84
C ILE A 156 5.47 18.27 -12.95
N ASP A 157 5.71 19.00 -14.05
CA ASP A 157 4.92 18.85 -15.28
C ASP A 157 5.24 17.49 -15.92
N THR A 158 4.27 16.59 -15.99
CA THR A 158 4.44 15.21 -16.47
C THR A 158 4.87 15.15 -17.94
N ARG A 159 4.63 16.19 -18.72
CA ARG A 159 4.89 16.20 -20.16
C ARG A 159 6.33 16.60 -20.47
N THR A 160 6.95 17.41 -19.61
CA THR A 160 8.28 17.99 -19.86
C THR A 160 9.33 17.60 -18.82
N GLY A 161 8.92 17.12 -17.64
CA GLY A 161 9.81 16.87 -16.51
C GLY A 161 10.24 18.14 -15.77
N ASN A 162 9.65 19.30 -16.10
CA ASN A 162 9.98 20.56 -15.43
C ASN A 162 9.50 20.55 -13.97
N VAL A 163 10.41 20.87 -13.05
CA VAL A 163 10.07 21.09 -11.64
C VAL A 163 9.35 22.44 -11.52
N LEU A 164 8.09 22.41 -11.11
CA LEU A 164 7.22 23.56 -10.91
C LEU A 164 7.28 24.09 -9.48
N ALA A 165 7.48 23.19 -8.50
CA ALA A 165 7.67 23.55 -7.10
C ALA A 165 8.50 22.49 -6.36
N ASN A 166 9.16 22.94 -5.30
CA ASN A 166 9.85 22.11 -4.31
C ASN A 166 9.55 22.69 -2.93
N THR A 167 8.79 21.95 -2.12
CA THR A 167 8.37 22.39 -0.79
C THR A 167 8.88 21.43 0.27
N LEU A 168 9.60 21.94 1.28
CA LEU A 168 9.91 21.18 2.49
C LEU A 168 8.60 20.82 3.21
N ILE A 169 8.37 19.53 3.41
CA ILE A 169 7.19 19.03 4.12
C ILE A 169 7.42 19.23 5.61
N ASP A 170 6.58 20.04 6.23
CA ASP A 170 6.58 20.24 7.68
C ASP A 170 5.19 20.59 8.20
N ALA A 171 4.93 20.25 9.46
CA ALA A 171 3.69 20.54 10.15
C ALA A 171 3.85 20.34 11.66
N THR A 172 2.93 20.90 12.44
CA THR A 172 2.83 20.66 13.88
C THR A 172 1.48 20.07 14.24
N SER A 173 1.45 19.04 15.09
CA SER A 173 0.22 18.43 15.58
C SER A 173 0.49 17.74 16.92
N ASN A 174 -0.42 17.88 17.89
CA ASN A 174 -0.34 17.23 19.20
C ASN A 174 1.02 17.42 19.93
N GLY A 175 1.59 18.63 19.85
CA GLY A 175 2.88 18.96 20.47
C GLY A 175 4.11 18.36 19.78
N GLN A 176 3.93 17.69 18.64
CA GLN A 176 5.01 17.16 17.80
C GLN A 176 5.15 17.99 16.52
N ARG A 177 6.33 17.91 15.90
CA ARG A 177 6.63 18.53 14.59
C ARG A 177 7.12 17.48 13.62
N TYR A 178 6.70 17.57 12.36
CA TYR A 178 7.01 16.59 11.33
C TYR A 178 8.52 16.51 11.09
N ALA A 179 9.14 17.66 10.82
CA ALA A 179 10.54 17.76 10.40
C ALA A 179 11.59 17.55 11.52
N THR A 180 11.19 17.39 12.79
CA THR A 180 12.14 17.23 13.91
C THR A 180 12.64 15.80 14.11
N ALA A 181 12.14 14.83 13.35
CA ALA A 181 12.64 13.47 13.35
C ALA A 181 12.53 12.86 11.95
N PRO A 182 13.41 11.92 11.59
CA PRO A 182 13.36 11.26 10.30
C PRO A 182 12.06 10.48 10.15
N ARG A 183 11.43 10.58 8.98
CA ARG A 183 10.15 9.93 8.66
C ARG A 183 10.34 8.93 7.53
N LYS A 184 9.68 7.78 7.63
CA LYS A 184 9.64 6.77 6.58
C LYS A 184 8.39 7.00 5.74
N GLN A 185 8.51 7.85 4.73
CA GLN A 185 7.42 8.15 3.80
C GLN A 185 7.48 7.14 2.64
N ARG A 186 6.75 6.05 2.83
CA ARG A 186 6.62 4.93 1.87
C ARG A 186 5.18 4.77 1.36
N ALA A 187 4.19 5.18 2.17
CA ALA A 187 2.80 5.12 1.75
C ALA A 187 2.57 5.98 0.49
N ALA A 188 1.87 5.42 -0.49
CA ALA A 188 1.52 6.14 -1.70
C ALA A 188 0.64 7.35 -1.39
N LEU A 189 0.72 8.37 -2.26
CA LEU A 189 -0.07 9.60 -2.12
C LEU A 189 -1.49 9.40 -2.65
N ALA A 190 -2.42 10.25 -2.21
CA ALA A 190 -3.79 10.29 -2.74
C ALA A 190 -4.18 11.72 -3.11
N LEU A 191 -4.86 11.91 -4.24
CA LEU A 191 -5.41 13.21 -4.62
C LEU A 191 -6.85 13.29 -4.12
N TRP A 192 -7.08 14.09 -3.09
CA TRP A 192 -8.41 14.47 -2.62
C TRP A 192 -8.94 15.61 -3.50
N SER A 193 -10.18 15.51 -3.96
CA SER A 193 -10.80 16.53 -4.81
C SER A 193 -12.30 16.64 -4.54
N GLN A 194 -12.78 17.82 -4.17
CA GLN A 194 -14.21 18.13 -4.10
C GLN A 194 -14.50 19.57 -4.52
N ASN A 195 -15.57 19.75 -5.30
CA ASN A 195 -16.06 21.07 -5.73
C ASN A 195 -14.94 21.94 -6.34
N GLY A 196 -14.04 21.33 -7.11
CA GLY A 196 -12.89 21.99 -7.74
C GLY A 196 -11.68 22.24 -6.82
N THR A 197 -11.82 22.04 -5.51
CA THR A 197 -10.71 22.13 -4.55
C THR A 197 -9.93 20.84 -4.50
N LYS A 198 -8.58 20.91 -4.50
CA LYS A 198 -7.72 19.73 -4.58
C LYS A 198 -6.57 19.76 -3.59
N PHE A 199 -6.37 18.64 -2.90
CA PHE A 199 -5.31 18.43 -1.93
C PHE A 199 -4.66 17.07 -2.13
N VAL A 200 -3.35 16.99 -1.93
CA VAL A 200 -2.62 15.72 -1.87
C VAL A 200 -2.57 15.28 -0.40
N VAL A 201 -3.10 14.09 -0.13
CA VAL A 201 -3.00 13.43 1.17
C VAL A 201 -1.69 12.67 1.22
N ILE A 202 -0.86 12.99 2.22
CA ILE A 202 0.43 12.36 2.46
C ILE A 202 0.35 11.61 3.78
N ALA A 203 0.77 10.34 3.78
CA ALA A 203 0.90 9.56 5.00
C ALA A 203 2.36 9.09 5.19
N ALA A 204 2.81 9.07 6.45
CA ALA A 204 4.17 8.64 6.80
C ALA A 204 4.21 7.98 8.19
N GLY A 205 5.14 7.03 8.36
CA GLY A 205 5.54 6.50 9.66
C GLY A 205 6.86 7.12 10.15
N SER A 206 7.26 6.79 11.37
CA SER A 206 8.59 7.07 11.89
C SER A 206 9.51 5.88 11.70
N PHE A 207 10.83 6.07 11.57
CA PHE A 207 11.75 4.92 11.52
C PHE A 207 11.74 4.13 12.83
N ALA A 208 11.71 4.80 13.97
CA ALA A 208 11.45 4.13 15.24
C ALA A 208 9.95 3.90 15.41
N GLU A 209 9.56 2.67 15.75
CA GLU A 209 8.18 2.28 16.09
C GLU A 209 7.80 2.69 17.52
N THR A 210 8.79 2.90 18.40
CA THR A 210 8.58 3.26 19.80
C THR A 210 9.53 4.39 20.24
N GLY A 211 9.03 5.30 21.09
CA GLY A 211 9.76 6.48 21.60
C GLY A 211 8.91 7.75 21.59
N ASP A 212 9.31 8.79 22.34
CA ASP A 212 8.50 10.00 22.55
C ASP A 212 8.18 10.77 21.25
N ASN A 213 9.02 10.61 20.23
CA ASN A 213 8.87 11.22 18.90
C ASN A 213 8.38 10.25 17.81
N ALA A 214 8.17 8.97 18.16
CA ALA A 214 7.65 7.96 17.25
C ALA A 214 6.15 8.20 17.03
N THR A 215 5.78 8.46 15.78
CA THR A 215 4.41 8.77 15.40
C THR A 215 4.20 8.57 13.90
N GLY A 216 2.95 8.38 13.50
CA GLY A 216 2.52 8.52 12.13
C GLY A 216 1.96 9.92 11.87
N TRP A 217 1.98 10.31 10.60
CA TRP A 217 1.53 11.62 10.17
C TRP A 217 0.61 11.49 8.97
N ILE A 218 -0.43 12.33 8.98
CA ILE A 218 -1.35 12.52 7.86
C ILE A 218 -1.36 14.01 7.58
N LEU A 219 -0.97 14.39 6.37
CA LEU A 219 -0.83 15.78 5.95
C LEU A 219 -1.73 16.03 4.75
N ALA A 220 -2.34 17.22 4.69
CA ALA A 220 -3.03 17.73 3.52
C ALA A 220 -2.21 18.83 2.87
N PHE A 221 -1.70 18.57 1.67
CA PHE A 221 -0.90 19.49 0.87
C PHE A 221 -1.77 20.13 -0.22
N ASP A 222 -1.88 21.45 -0.21
CA ASP A 222 -2.68 22.21 -1.16
C ASP A 222 -1.99 22.25 -2.53
N THR A 223 -2.73 21.88 -3.57
CA THR A 223 -2.22 21.83 -4.95
C THR A 223 -2.18 23.21 -5.63
N PHE A 224 -2.83 24.22 -5.05
CA PHE A 224 -2.85 25.57 -5.57
C PHE A 224 -1.60 26.35 -5.14
N ASP A 225 -1.29 26.35 -3.84
CA ASP A 225 -0.17 27.12 -3.28
C ASP A 225 1.08 26.29 -2.93
N ASN A 226 0.98 24.97 -3.09
CA ASN A 226 2.06 24.01 -2.84
C ASN A 226 2.56 24.04 -1.39
N GLN A 227 1.65 24.12 -0.41
CA GLN A 227 1.96 24.09 1.02
C GLN A 227 1.13 23.08 1.80
N VAL A 228 1.67 22.59 2.92
CA VAL A 228 0.88 21.80 3.88
C VAL A 228 -0.09 22.73 4.63
N LYS A 229 -1.38 22.39 4.64
CA LYS A 229 -2.44 23.21 5.27
C LYS A 229 -3.09 22.59 6.50
N ALA A 230 -3.04 21.27 6.61
CA ALA A 230 -3.55 20.56 7.78
C ALA A 230 -2.70 19.32 8.05
N ALA A 231 -2.64 18.92 9.31
CA ALA A 231 -1.89 17.75 9.73
C ALA A 231 -2.48 17.12 10.99
N ILE A 232 -2.40 15.79 11.08
CA ILE A 232 -2.63 15.01 12.30
C ILE A 232 -1.41 14.14 12.56
N SER A 233 -0.93 14.18 13.80
CA SER A 233 -0.02 13.17 14.36
C SER A 233 -0.84 12.08 15.05
N THR A 234 -0.69 10.82 14.64
CA THR A 234 -1.51 9.69 15.11
C THR A 234 -0.94 9.00 16.35
N ARG A 235 0.29 9.34 16.75
CA ARG A 235 1.08 8.71 17.80
C ARG A 235 1.30 7.20 17.57
N ALA A 236 1.15 6.75 16.32
CA ALA A 236 1.35 5.39 15.86
C ALA A 236 1.65 5.36 14.36
N GLY A 237 2.52 4.47 13.88
CA GLY A 237 3.05 4.48 12.50
C GLY A 237 2.00 4.28 11.40
N ILE A 238 2.24 4.85 10.21
CA ILE A 238 1.44 4.59 9.01
C ILE A 238 2.35 4.02 7.92
N TRP A 239 2.17 2.73 7.65
CA TRP A 239 3.09 1.94 6.84
C TRP A 239 2.55 1.58 5.46
N MET A 240 1.25 1.22 5.40
CA MET A 240 0.42 0.96 4.22
C MET A 240 0.98 0.00 3.16
N SER A 241 2.09 -0.72 3.41
CA SER A 241 2.74 -1.66 2.49
C SER A 241 2.85 -1.15 1.03
N GLY A 242 3.23 0.12 0.86
CA GLY A 242 3.32 0.78 -0.46
C GLY A 242 1.98 1.19 -1.08
N GLY A 243 0.86 0.78 -0.50
CA GLY A 243 -0.46 1.36 -0.72
C GLY A 243 -0.56 2.78 -0.15
N GLY A 244 -1.68 3.45 -0.40
CA GLY A 244 -1.94 4.81 0.06
C GLY A 244 -3.32 4.96 0.68
N PRO A 245 -3.63 6.12 1.29
CA PRO A 245 -4.96 6.41 1.79
C PRO A 245 -6.02 6.19 0.70
N SER A 246 -7.17 5.65 1.10
CA SER A 246 -8.34 5.52 0.23
C SER A 246 -9.27 6.71 0.44
N ILE A 247 -9.94 7.17 -0.61
CA ILE A 247 -10.87 8.30 -0.57
C ILE A 247 -12.18 7.87 -1.24
N ASP A 248 -13.30 8.06 -0.55
CA ASP A 248 -14.62 7.78 -1.12
C ASP A 248 -15.21 8.97 -1.89
N ASP A 249 -16.40 8.78 -2.46
CA ASP A 249 -17.06 9.81 -3.27
C ASP A 249 -17.51 11.03 -2.44
N ASP A 250 -17.70 10.84 -1.13
CA ASP A 250 -18.01 11.89 -0.15
C ASP A 250 -16.74 12.59 0.38
N GLY A 251 -15.56 12.22 -0.12
CA GLY A 251 -14.28 12.82 0.24
C GLY A 251 -13.79 12.42 1.63
N LEU A 252 -14.37 11.39 2.24
CA LEU A 252 -13.85 10.80 3.47
C LEU A 252 -12.61 9.96 3.16
N ILE A 253 -11.63 10.06 4.04
CA ILE A 253 -10.31 9.43 3.87
C ILE A 253 -10.20 8.25 4.83
N TYR A 254 -9.71 7.12 4.34
CA TYR A 254 -9.57 5.88 5.08
C TYR A 254 -8.14 5.38 5.01
N LEU A 255 -7.58 4.99 6.16
CA LEU A 255 -6.26 4.38 6.23
C LEU A 255 -6.09 3.60 7.53
N GLY A 256 -5.07 2.77 7.56
CA GLY A 256 -4.65 2.03 8.75
C GLY A 256 -3.48 2.69 9.46
N VAL A 257 -3.50 2.58 10.77
CA VAL A 257 -2.47 3.04 11.69
C VAL A 257 -2.05 1.82 12.51
N GLY A 258 -0.75 1.55 12.57
CA GLY A 258 -0.19 0.41 13.29
C GLY A 258 0.83 0.86 14.32
N ASN A 259 1.13 0.01 15.30
CA ASN A 259 2.19 0.20 16.29
C ASN A 259 2.06 1.51 17.12
N GLY A 260 1.64 1.39 18.38
CA GLY A 260 1.59 2.52 19.31
C GLY A 260 0.41 2.51 20.28
N PRO A 261 0.29 3.53 21.15
CA PRO A 261 -0.82 3.61 22.10
C PRO A 261 -2.16 3.88 21.41
N PHE A 262 -3.25 3.43 22.03
CA PHE A 262 -4.61 3.68 21.56
C PHE A 262 -5.48 4.31 22.65
N ASN A 263 -6.11 5.44 22.36
CA ASN A 263 -7.18 6.01 23.19
C ASN A 263 -8.42 6.47 22.38
N GLY A 264 -8.38 6.35 21.05
CA GLY A 264 -9.47 6.72 20.15
C GLY A 264 -9.66 8.23 19.94
N THR A 265 -8.80 9.09 20.49
CA THR A 265 -8.94 10.56 20.42
C THR A 265 -7.67 11.28 19.97
N THR A 266 -6.53 10.93 20.57
CA THR A 266 -5.21 11.52 20.24
C THR A 266 -4.16 10.48 19.90
N THR A 267 -4.44 9.20 20.16
CA THR A 267 -3.57 8.08 19.80
C THR A 267 -4.38 6.94 19.20
N PHE A 268 -3.87 6.34 18.12
CA PHE A 268 -4.65 5.47 17.23
C PHE A 268 -3.91 4.17 16.86
N GLY A 269 -3.06 3.62 17.73
CA GLY A 269 -2.35 2.36 17.46
C GLY A 269 -3.29 1.21 17.11
N GLU A 270 -2.89 0.40 16.12
CA GLU A 270 -3.65 -0.74 15.60
C GLU A 270 -5.05 -0.39 15.06
N ALA A 271 -5.32 0.89 14.74
CA ALA A 271 -6.64 1.34 14.32
C ALA A 271 -6.76 1.53 12.82
N VAL A 272 -7.94 1.20 12.29
CA VAL A 272 -8.44 1.78 11.05
C VAL A 272 -9.17 3.07 11.39
N ILE A 273 -8.90 4.13 10.62
CA ILE A 273 -9.49 5.45 10.85
C ILE A 273 -10.29 5.93 9.64
N GLN A 274 -11.39 6.61 9.92
CA GLN A 274 -12.14 7.42 8.97
C GLN A 274 -11.91 8.90 9.29
N LEU A 275 -11.49 9.66 8.30
CA LEU A 275 -11.13 11.06 8.43
C LEU A 275 -12.01 11.93 7.54
N GLN A 276 -12.29 13.13 8.03
CA GLN A 276 -12.82 14.21 7.22
C GLN A 276 -11.74 15.27 6.99
N PHE A 277 -11.58 15.66 5.74
CA PHE A 277 -10.86 16.87 5.38
C PHE A 277 -11.83 18.02 5.12
N THR A 278 -11.63 19.13 5.81
CA THR A 278 -12.35 20.39 5.59
C THR A 278 -11.39 21.39 4.96
N PRO A 279 -11.59 21.77 3.69
CA PRO A 279 -10.78 22.80 3.02
C PRO A 279 -10.81 24.15 3.74
N PRO A 280 -9.81 25.01 3.53
CA PRO A 280 -9.80 26.34 4.13
C PRO A 280 -10.90 27.23 3.51
N THR A 281 -11.39 28.19 4.29
CA THR A 281 -12.14 29.34 3.80
C THR A 281 -11.31 30.61 3.99
N ALA A 282 -11.85 31.78 3.64
CA ALA A 282 -11.16 33.06 3.84
C ALA A 282 -10.77 33.34 5.31
N THR A 283 -11.49 32.77 6.28
CA THR A 283 -11.30 33.03 7.72
C THR A 283 -11.05 31.77 8.56
N VAL A 284 -11.26 30.58 8.00
CA VAL A 284 -11.10 29.30 8.71
C VAL A 284 -10.00 28.49 8.04
N PRO A 285 -8.94 28.09 8.77
CA PRO A 285 -7.88 27.27 8.21
C PRO A 285 -8.40 25.87 7.86
N ALA A 286 -7.69 25.19 6.95
CA ALA A 286 -8.00 23.81 6.61
C ALA A 286 -7.84 22.90 7.84
N LYS A 287 -8.61 21.82 7.90
CA LYS A 287 -8.58 20.90 9.03
C LYS A 287 -8.72 19.46 8.57
N LEU A 288 -7.92 18.59 9.16
CA LEU A 288 -8.16 17.15 9.18
C LEU A 288 -8.80 16.81 10.53
N SER A 289 -9.85 15.98 10.53
CA SER A 289 -10.50 15.47 11.75
C SER A 289 -10.67 13.96 11.64
N VAL A 290 -10.27 13.23 12.69
CA VAL A 290 -10.67 11.81 12.83
C VAL A 290 -12.13 11.79 13.25
N LEU A 291 -12.98 11.18 12.43
CA LEU A 291 -14.40 10.99 12.75
C LEU A 291 -14.59 9.75 13.60
N HIS A 292 -13.97 8.65 13.17
CA HIS A 292 -14.08 7.35 13.80
C HIS A 292 -12.74 6.61 13.78
N ALA A 293 -12.50 5.80 14.81
CA ALA A 293 -11.32 4.97 14.93
C ALA A 293 -11.65 3.65 15.63
N TRP A 294 -11.41 2.54 14.92
CA TRP A 294 -11.62 1.20 15.45
C TRP A 294 -10.34 0.40 15.41
N ALA A 295 -10.02 -0.26 16.52
CA ALA A 295 -8.89 -1.16 16.64
C ALA A 295 -9.39 -2.50 17.19
N PRO A 296 -9.00 -3.65 16.63
CA PRO A 296 -9.41 -4.96 17.14
C PRO A 296 -8.90 -5.22 18.56
N TYR A 297 -7.71 -4.69 18.85
CA TYR A 297 -6.95 -4.86 20.09
C TYR A 297 -5.92 -3.74 20.24
N SER A 298 -5.27 -3.65 21.40
CA SER A 298 -4.06 -2.85 21.58
C SER A 298 -2.80 -3.73 21.56
N ASP A 299 -1.63 -3.14 21.26
CA ASP A 299 -0.32 -3.80 21.35
C ASP A 299 -0.10 -4.46 22.73
N ALA A 300 -0.54 -3.78 23.81
CA ALA A 300 -0.46 -4.30 25.16
C ALA A 300 -1.34 -5.55 25.34
N ALA A 301 -2.56 -5.53 24.81
CA ALA A 301 -3.48 -6.66 24.90
C ALA A 301 -2.98 -7.89 24.12
N ARG A 302 -2.35 -7.68 22.95
CA ARG A 302 -1.74 -8.76 22.15
C ARG A 302 -0.51 -9.40 22.76
N THR A 303 0.27 -8.64 23.54
CA THR A 303 1.47 -9.13 24.23
C THR A 303 1.19 -9.71 25.62
N CYS A 304 -0.09 -9.85 26.00
CA CYS A 304 -0.57 -10.27 27.33
C CYS A 304 -0.14 -9.36 28.49
N ALA A 305 0.24 -8.11 28.21
CA ALA A 305 0.27 -7.09 29.23
C ALA A 305 -1.18 -6.76 29.68
N ASN A 306 -1.33 -6.02 30.79
CA ASN A 306 -2.66 -5.60 31.23
C ASN A 306 -3.35 -4.83 30.08
N ALA A 307 -4.45 -5.38 29.56
CA ALA A 307 -5.18 -4.88 28.39
C ALA A 307 -5.76 -3.47 28.58
N GLN A 308 -5.87 -2.98 29.82
CA GLN A 308 -6.26 -1.59 30.12
C GLN A 308 -5.10 -0.60 30.06
N LEU A 309 -3.86 -1.09 29.98
CA LEU A 309 -2.70 -0.25 29.70
C LEU A 309 -2.68 0.01 28.20
N THR A 310 -3.33 1.10 27.78
CA THR A 310 -3.22 1.64 26.42
C THR A 310 -1.80 2.08 26.05
N GLN A 311 -0.91 2.10 27.03
CA GLN A 311 0.53 2.35 26.94
C GLN A 311 1.26 1.03 27.28
N PRO A 312 2.12 0.48 26.41
CA PRO A 312 2.90 -0.72 26.76
C PRO A 312 3.74 -0.47 28.03
N LYS A 313 3.63 -1.36 29.02
CA LYS A 313 4.34 -1.23 30.30
C LYS A 313 5.83 -1.49 30.05
N ALA A 314 6.62 -0.43 30.17
CA ALA A 314 8.04 -0.36 29.82
C ALA A 314 8.30 -0.45 28.31
N MET A 315 8.98 0.57 27.81
CA MET A 315 9.63 0.59 26.51
C MET A 315 10.35 -0.74 26.30
N LEU A 316 9.81 -1.58 25.41
CA LEU A 316 10.51 -2.76 24.94
C LEU A 316 11.75 -2.24 24.21
N MET A 317 12.90 -2.20 24.90
CA MET A 317 14.22 -1.92 24.34
C MET A 317 14.61 -2.86 23.17
N ASN A 318 13.70 -3.75 22.77
CA ASN A 318 13.86 -4.74 21.71
C ASN A 318 12.79 -4.66 20.60
N LYS A 319 11.93 -3.61 20.55
CA LYS A 319 11.07 -3.39 19.36
C LYS A 319 11.86 -2.57 18.35
N ILE A 320 12.65 -3.25 17.51
CA ILE A 320 13.34 -2.63 16.38
C ILE A 320 12.35 -2.61 15.21
N SER A 321 12.28 -1.48 14.50
CA SER A 321 11.32 -1.35 13.41
C SER A 321 11.55 -2.38 12.30
N GLY A 322 10.48 -2.99 11.79
CA GLY A 322 10.57 -4.03 10.76
C GLY A 322 10.82 -5.44 11.31
N ASP A 323 10.67 -5.63 12.62
CA ASP A 323 10.60 -6.93 13.27
C ASP A 323 9.22 -7.58 13.06
N SER A 324 9.00 -8.16 11.88
CA SER A 324 8.09 -9.30 11.74
C SER A 324 8.60 -10.43 12.68
N ALA A 325 8.33 -10.33 13.98
CA ALA A 325 8.94 -11.11 15.07
C ALA A 325 10.50 -11.12 15.07
N PRO A 326 11.16 -10.50 16.07
CA PRO A 326 12.62 -10.46 16.21
C PRO A 326 13.23 -11.75 16.76
N THR A 327 14.49 -11.96 16.39
CA THR A 327 15.56 -12.67 17.12
C THR A 327 15.50 -14.20 17.24
N ASP A 328 16.45 -14.85 16.56
CA ASP A 328 17.18 -15.96 17.17
C ASP A 328 17.65 -15.48 18.55
N PRO A 329 17.33 -16.19 19.64
CA PRO A 329 18.03 -15.94 20.89
C PRO A 329 19.52 -16.30 20.69
N PRO A 330 20.43 -15.82 21.56
CA PRO A 330 21.86 -16.16 21.46
C PRO A 330 22.05 -17.68 21.28
N PRO A 331 23.10 -18.13 20.57
CA PRO A 331 23.31 -19.54 20.24
C PRO A 331 23.18 -20.42 21.49
N GLY A 332 22.12 -21.23 21.56
CA GLY A 332 21.84 -22.14 22.68
C GLY A 332 20.56 -21.86 23.48
N ALA A 333 19.88 -20.73 23.29
CA ALA A 333 18.53 -20.57 23.85
C ALA A 333 17.50 -21.17 22.90
N ARG A 334 16.69 -22.10 23.39
CA ARG A 334 15.50 -22.57 22.68
C ARG A 334 14.39 -21.56 22.97
N MET A 335 13.92 -20.80 21.97
CA MET A 335 12.62 -20.12 22.10
C MET A 335 11.60 -21.21 22.39
N PRO A 336 10.85 -21.15 23.51
CA PRO A 336 9.82 -22.13 23.75
C PRO A 336 8.82 -22.01 22.60
N MET A 337 8.67 -23.08 21.83
CA MET A 337 7.50 -23.27 21.00
C MET A 337 6.29 -23.06 21.92
N ASN A 338 5.34 -22.20 21.51
CA ASN A 338 4.03 -22.10 22.14
C ASN A 338 3.97 -21.29 23.47
N THR A 339 4.47 -20.06 23.51
CA THR A 339 3.96 -19.10 24.51
C THR A 339 2.91 -18.19 23.87
N ASP A 340 1.70 -18.28 24.39
CA ASP A 340 0.52 -17.44 24.12
C ASP A 340 0.79 -15.92 24.20
N CYS A 341 1.95 -15.53 24.73
CA CYS A 341 2.35 -14.18 25.10
C CYS A 341 3.83 -13.93 24.73
N GLY A 342 4.14 -12.77 24.16
CA GLY A 342 5.50 -12.39 23.75
C GLY A 342 5.52 -11.11 22.92
N ALA A 343 6.67 -10.41 22.91
CA ALA A 343 6.83 -9.10 22.26
C ALA A 343 6.56 -9.13 20.74
N GLN A 344 6.84 -10.25 20.09
CA GLN A 344 6.55 -10.49 18.67
C GLN A 344 5.07 -10.29 18.29
N TRP A 345 4.14 -10.48 19.24
CA TRP A 345 2.71 -10.31 19.00
C TRP A 345 2.27 -8.86 19.08
N GLY A 346 3.15 -7.94 19.47
CA GLY A 346 2.88 -6.49 19.53
C GLY A 346 3.22 -5.75 18.24
N ASP A 347 3.63 -6.43 17.17
CA ASP A 347 3.83 -5.85 15.84
C ASP A 347 2.86 -6.52 14.86
N GLN A 348 1.56 -6.27 15.05
CA GLN A 348 0.54 -6.83 14.17
C GLN A 348 0.12 -5.87 13.07
N ASP A 349 0.30 -4.56 13.25
CA ASP A 349 -0.14 -3.54 12.30
C ASP A 349 -1.47 -3.97 11.65
N ALA A 350 -2.55 -4.07 12.42
CA ALA A 350 -3.80 -4.73 12.00
C ALA A 350 -4.39 -4.19 10.68
N HIS A 351 -3.89 -3.03 10.22
CA HIS A 351 -4.34 -2.30 9.05
C HIS A 351 -3.16 -1.80 8.19
N LEU A 352 -2.55 -2.67 7.39
CA LEU A 352 -1.44 -2.36 6.47
C LEU A 352 -1.86 -2.23 5.00
N SER A 353 -3.08 -2.64 4.67
CA SER A 353 -3.64 -2.58 3.33
C SER A 353 -5.10 -2.17 3.42
N GLY A 354 -5.62 -1.51 2.40
CA GLY A 354 -6.98 -0.99 2.42
C GLY A 354 -7.55 -0.78 1.03
N THR A 355 -8.84 -1.06 0.86
CA THR A 355 -9.57 -0.83 -0.39
C THR A 355 -11.04 -0.51 -0.11
N LEU A 356 -11.60 0.45 -0.86
CA LEU A 356 -13.01 0.84 -0.77
C LEU A 356 -13.86 0.02 -1.73
N LEU A 357 -14.84 -0.70 -1.18
CA LEU A 357 -15.89 -1.35 -1.96
C LEU A 357 -17.06 -0.36 -2.11
N GLN A 358 -16.85 0.67 -2.92
CA GLN A 358 -17.74 1.85 -2.99
C GLN A 358 -19.22 1.48 -3.22
N LYS A 359 -19.49 0.56 -4.16
CA LYS A 359 -20.86 0.08 -4.46
C LYS A 359 -21.59 -0.52 -3.25
N SER A 360 -20.84 -1.07 -2.31
CA SER A 360 -21.39 -1.72 -1.12
C SER A 360 -21.32 -0.83 0.12
N HIS A 361 -20.76 0.38 0.02
CA HIS A 361 -20.47 1.27 1.15
C HIS A 361 -19.65 0.56 2.25
N LEU A 362 -18.59 -0.16 1.84
CA LEU A 362 -17.70 -0.88 2.75
C LEU A 362 -16.25 -0.47 2.54
N TYR A 363 -15.48 -0.53 3.62
CA TYR A 363 -14.02 -0.43 3.59
C TYR A 363 -13.41 -1.70 4.17
N LEU A 364 -12.57 -2.36 3.37
CA LEU A 364 -11.85 -3.57 3.76
C LEU A 364 -10.38 -3.22 4.00
N THR A 365 -9.86 -3.62 5.14
CA THR A 365 -8.46 -3.46 5.51
C THR A 365 -7.89 -4.76 6.09
N ALA A 366 -6.59 -4.95 6.03
CA ALA A 366 -5.93 -6.15 6.57
C ALA A 366 -4.51 -5.88 7.03
N GLY A 367 -3.99 -6.72 7.94
CA GLY A 367 -2.70 -6.51 8.60
C GLY A 367 -1.83 -7.76 8.75
N LYS A 368 -0.84 -7.70 9.64
CA LYS A 368 0.09 -8.83 9.88
C LYS A 368 -0.59 -9.99 10.60
N ASP A 369 -1.70 -9.79 11.29
CA ASP A 369 -2.47 -10.94 11.79
C ASP A 369 -3.11 -11.79 10.69
N GLY A 370 -3.03 -11.39 9.41
CA GLY A 370 -3.60 -12.12 8.28
C GLY A 370 -5.12 -12.08 8.21
N ILE A 371 -5.74 -11.18 8.99
CA ILE A 371 -7.18 -11.01 9.06
C ILE A 371 -7.58 -9.79 8.24
N GLY A 372 -8.65 -9.94 7.46
CA GLY A 372 -9.37 -8.83 6.84
C GLY A 372 -10.47 -8.32 7.75
N TYR A 373 -10.54 -7.01 7.92
CA TYR A 373 -11.53 -6.27 8.70
C TYR A 373 -12.40 -5.45 7.75
N LEU A 374 -13.68 -5.79 7.67
CA LEU A 374 -14.65 -5.17 6.78
C LEU A 374 -15.61 -4.31 7.60
N THR A 375 -15.58 -3.02 7.32
CA THR A 375 -16.33 -1.97 8.03
C THR A 375 -17.34 -1.31 7.11
N SER A 376 -18.46 -0.85 7.65
CA SER A 376 -19.37 0.03 6.92
C SER A 376 -18.78 1.43 6.84
N THR A 377 -18.85 2.08 5.68
CA THR A 377 -18.41 3.48 5.54
C THR A 377 -19.44 4.47 6.09
N SER A 378 -20.71 4.08 6.16
CA SER A 378 -21.81 4.91 6.67
C SER A 378 -22.08 4.73 8.16
N ASN A 379 -21.68 3.58 8.73
CA ASN A 379 -21.75 3.28 10.15
C ASN A 379 -20.40 2.76 10.61
N PHE A 380 -19.40 3.63 10.51
CA PHE A 380 -18.02 3.29 10.84
C PHE A 380 -17.90 3.05 12.36
N PRO A 381 -17.26 1.95 12.80
CA PRO A 381 -17.19 1.61 14.21
C PRO A 381 -16.17 2.44 14.98
N ASP A 382 -16.33 2.48 16.30
CA ASP A 382 -15.34 3.02 17.24
C ASP A 382 -14.92 1.96 18.26
N SER A 383 -13.67 2.06 18.71
CA SER A 383 -13.17 1.35 19.89
C SER A 383 -12.78 2.33 20.98
N HIS A 384 -13.00 1.92 22.23
CA HIS A 384 -12.50 2.59 23.41
C HIS A 384 -11.61 1.64 24.23
N PRO A 385 -10.69 2.16 25.06
CA PRO A 385 -9.84 1.31 25.90
C PRO A 385 -10.58 0.24 26.72
N ALA A 386 -11.80 0.54 27.17
CA ALA A 386 -12.63 -0.42 27.91
C ALA A 386 -13.08 -1.62 27.07
N ASP A 387 -13.20 -1.46 25.74
CA ASP A 387 -13.65 -2.51 24.83
C ASP A 387 -12.63 -3.65 24.73
N PHE A 388 -11.34 -3.38 24.95
CA PHE A 388 -10.28 -4.39 24.91
C PHE A 388 -10.39 -5.42 26.04
N ALA A 389 -11.17 -5.15 27.10
CA ALA A 389 -11.48 -6.12 28.13
C ALA A 389 -12.43 -7.23 27.66
N ASN A 390 -13.19 -6.99 26.59
CA ASN A 390 -14.04 -7.98 25.93
C ASN A 390 -13.77 -8.00 24.41
N PRO A 391 -12.67 -8.64 23.98
CA PRO A 391 -12.27 -8.69 22.59
C PRO A 391 -13.40 -9.16 21.67
N LYS A 392 -14.15 -10.20 22.07
CA LYS A 392 -15.28 -10.77 21.31
C LYS A 392 -16.33 -9.72 20.97
N ALA A 393 -16.71 -8.88 21.94
CA ALA A 393 -17.69 -7.82 21.73
C ALA A 393 -17.14 -6.70 20.85
N ASN A 394 -15.85 -6.33 21.01
CA ASN A 394 -15.23 -5.30 20.20
C ASN A 394 -15.10 -5.70 18.72
N CYS A 395 -14.68 -6.94 18.46
CA CYS A 395 -14.57 -7.45 17.10
C CYS A 395 -15.90 -7.73 16.42
N ALA A 396 -16.98 -7.97 17.18
CA ALA A 396 -18.33 -8.08 16.62
C ALA A 396 -18.86 -6.78 15.99
N LYS A 397 -18.18 -5.63 16.20
CA LYS A 397 -18.51 -4.36 15.53
C LYS A 397 -18.16 -4.36 14.04
N VAL A 398 -17.35 -5.31 13.58
CA VAL A 398 -16.91 -5.45 12.19
C VAL A 398 -17.09 -6.88 11.70
N LYS A 399 -17.07 -7.07 10.38
CA LYS A 399 -17.01 -8.41 9.79
C LYS A 399 -15.54 -8.78 9.59
N MET A 400 -15.15 -10.01 9.93
CA MET A 400 -13.76 -10.45 9.89
C MET A 400 -13.57 -11.67 9.00
N TYR A 401 -12.47 -11.70 8.25
CA TYR A 401 -12.20 -12.72 7.24
C TYR A 401 -10.75 -13.22 7.31
N GLN A 402 -10.55 -14.52 7.11
CA GLN A 402 -9.24 -15.17 7.14
C GLN A 402 -8.52 -15.03 5.80
N LEU A 403 -8.18 -13.79 5.41
CA LEU A 403 -7.60 -13.52 4.09
C LEU A 403 -6.23 -14.17 3.90
N GLY A 404 -5.46 -14.33 4.98
CA GLY A 404 -4.14 -14.96 4.93
C GLY A 404 -4.08 -16.43 5.34
N TRP A 405 -5.15 -16.98 5.93
CA TRP A 405 -5.11 -18.28 6.61
C TRP A 405 -5.84 -19.36 5.81
N ASP A 406 -5.56 -20.62 6.13
CA ASP A 406 -6.47 -21.73 5.79
C ASP A 406 -7.75 -21.58 6.64
N LEU A 407 -8.92 -21.73 6.01
CA LEU A 407 -10.23 -21.47 6.64
C LEU A 407 -10.45 -22.32 7.91
N GLY A 408 -11.03 -21.73 8.95
CA GLY A 408 -11.55 -22.47 10.11
C GLY A 408 -11.10 -21.97 11.49
N MET A 409 -10.36 -20.86 11.56
CA MET A 409 -10.07 -20.20 12.84
C MET A 409 -11.22 -19.31 13.33
N ASP A 410 -11.28 -19.07 14.65
CA ASP A 410 -12.07 -17.94 15.19
C ASP A 410 -11.23 -16.67 15.04
N SER A 411 -11.53 -15.83 14.05
CA SER A 411 -10.89 -14.53 13.85
C SER A 411 -11.25 -13.52 14.94
N CYS A 412 -12.27 -13.79 15.74
CA CYS A 412 -12.77 -12.91 16.78
C CYS A 412 -12.87 -13.72 18.10
N PRO A 413 -11.78 -14.24 18.68
CA PRO A 413 -11.88 -15.12 19.84
C PRO A 413 -12.17 -14.38 21.13
N ALA A 414 -12.69 -15.10 22.13
CA ALA A 414 -12.91 -14.55 23.48
C ALA A 414 -11.61 -14.13 24.18
N SER A 415 -10.47 -14.72 23.77
CA SER A 415 -9.14 -14.44 24.31
C SER A 415 -8.16 -14.21 23.16
N LEU A 416 -7.47 -13.05 23.18
CA LEU A 416 -6.53 -12.65 22.12
C LEU A 416 -5.36 -13.61 21.88
N PRO A 417 -4.79 -14.28 22.90
CA PRO A 417 -3.87 -15.39 22.68
C PRO A 417 -4.34 -16.48 21.71
N GLY A 418 -5.65 -16.64 21.52
CA GLY A 418 -6.20 -17.51 20.48
C GLY A 418 -5.74 -17.17 19.06
N LEU A 419 -5.35 -15.91 18.81
CA LEU A 419 -4.80 -15.41 17.55
C LEU A 419 -3.26 -15.36 17.51
N ASN A 420 -2.57 -15.64 18.62
CA ASN A 420 -1.11 -15.56 18.72
C ASN A 420 -0.46 -16.85 18.22
N ARG A 421 -0.60 -17.12 16.92
CA ARG A 421 -0.21 -18.39 16.30
C ARG A 421 0.39 -18.19 14.91
N PHE A 422 1.27 -19.10 14.51
CA PHE A 422 1.79 -19.20 13.14
C PHE A 422 1.23 -20.48 12.48
N PRO A 423 0.20 -20.41 11.62
CA PRO A 423 -0.34 -21.57 10.91
C PRO A 423 0.70 -22.30 10.10
N GLY A 424 0.87 -23.59 10.38
CA GLY A 424 1.91 -24.39 9.75
C GLY A 424 3.32 -23.84 10.04
N GLY A 425 3.50 -23.11 11.14
CA GLY A 425 4.77 -22.48 11.53
C GLY A 425 5.15 -21.24 10.71
N LYS A 426 4.27 -20.75 9.83
CA LYS A 426 4.54 -19.63 8.92
C LYS A 426 3.69 -18.40 9.25
N THR A 427 4.22 -17.21 8.92
CA THR A 427 3.46 -15.97 8.91
C THR A 427 2.39 -16.02 7.81
N ARG A 428 1.31 -15.26 8.01
CA ARG A 428 0.18 -15.12 7.07
C ARG A 428 -0.18 -13.66 6.86
N HIS A 429 0.81 -12.78 6.99
CA HIS A 429 0.61 -11.34 7.01
C HIS A 429 0.11 -10.84 5.65
N ILE A 430 -0.68 -9.78 5.65
CA ILE A 430 -1.07 -9.06 4.43
C ILE A 430 -0.22 -7.81 4.30
N HIS A 431 0.86 -7.92 3.51
CA HIS A 431 1.72 -6.79 3.14
C HIS A 431 1.53 -6.35 1.69
N SER A 432 0.29 -6.45 1.17
CA SER A 432 -0.02 -6.10 -0.22
C SER A 432 -1.41 -5.50 -0.39
N PRO A 433 -1.63 -4.66 -1.43
CA PRO A 433 -2.95 -4.17 -1.80
C PRO A 433 -3.95 -5.31 -1.98
N LEU A 434 -5.18 -5.09 -1.50
CA LEU A 434 -6.31 -5.99 -1.73
C LEU A 434 -6.94 -5.65 -3.09
N ALA A 435 -6.76 -6.52 -4.08
CA ALA A 435 -7.24 -6.22 -5.43
C ALA A 435 -8.70 -6.56 -5.61
N GLN A 436 -9.41 -5.76 -6.40
CA GLN A 436 -10.82 -5.97 -6.70
C GLN A 436 -11.00 -6.51 -8.12
N TYR A 437 -12.10 -7.22 -8.32
CA TYR A 437 -12.59 -7.59 -9.64
C TYR A 437 -14.09 -7.40 -9.69
N LEU A 438 -14.57 -6.56 -10.60
CA LEU A 438 -15.99 -6.38 -10.86
C LEU A 438 -16.38 -7.09 -12.16
N ALA A 439 -17.05 -8.23 -12.01
CA ALA A 439 -17.51 -9.05 -13.12
C ALA A 439 -18.62 -8.35 -13.94
N PRO A 440 -18.89 -8.80 -15.18
CA PRO A 440 -19.89 -8.17 -16.06
C PRO A 440 -21.31 -8.15 -15.47
N ASP A 441 -21.64 -9.13 -14.64
CA ASP A 441 -22.91 -9.24 -13.92
C ASP A 441 -22.97 -8.39 -12.64
N SER A 442 -21.97 -7.53 -12.43
CA SER A 442 -21.75 -6.73 -11.22
C SER A 442 -21.43 -7.54 -9.95
N THR A 443 -21.14 -8.84 -10.05
CA THR A 443 -20.57 -9.58 -8.91
C THR A 443 -19.18 -9.01 -8.61
N GLN A 444 -18.97 -8.61 -7.35
CA GLN A 444 -17.70 -8.06 -6.88
C GLN A 444 -16.90 -9.13 -6.16
N TYR A 445 -15.60 -9.19 -6.46
CA TYR A 445 -14.64 -10.08 -5.80
C TYR A 445 -13.49 -9.26 -5.22
N VAL A 446 -12.91 -9.79 -4.14
CA VAL A 446 -11.66 -9.31 -3.55
C VAL A 446 -10.62 -10.43 -3.63
N LEU A 447 -9.41 -10.05 -4.01
CA LEU A 447 -8.24 -10.89 -4.10
C LEU A 447 -7.24 -10.51 -3.00
N ALA A 448 -6.76 -11.51 -2.26
CA ALA A 448 -5.77 -11.33 -1.21
C ALA A 448 -4.62 -12.32 -1.40
N PHE A 449 -3.37 -11.83 -1.35
CA PHE A 449 -2.19 -12.66 -1.54
C PHE A 449 -1.23 -12.47 -0.36
N ALA A 450 -1.52 -13.19 0.72
CA ALA A 450 -0.74 -13.16 1.94
C ALA A 450 0.65 -13.80 1.82
N GLU A 451 1.49 -13.53 2.80
CA GLU A 451 2.75 -14.24 3.01
C GLU A 451 2.54 -15.75 3.11
N ASN A 452 3.43 -16.52 2.47
CA ASN A 452 3.48 -17.98 2.55
C ASN A 452 2.18 -18.70 2.18
N SER A 453 1.25 -18.02 1.51
CA SER A 453 -0.07 -18.52 1.12
C SER A 453 -0.22 -18.42 -0.40
N PRO A 454 -1.21 -19.10 -1.02
CA PRO A 454 -1.61 -18.82 -2.38
C PRO A 454 -2.54 -17.61 -2.44
N LEU A 455 -2.71 -17.03 -3.64
CA LEU A 455 -3.76 -16.05 -3.93
C LEU A 455 -5.13 -16.62 -3.51
N GLN A 456 -5.93 -15.86 -2.77
CA GLN A 456 -7.32 -16.20 -2.47
C GLN A 456 -8.27 -15.23 -3.17
N ALA A 457 -9.43 -15.73 -3.60
CA ALA A 457 -10.53 -14.94 -4.13
C ALA A 457 -11.77 -15.10 -3.23
N TRP A 458 -12.41 -13.98 -2.95
CA TRP A 458 -13.57 -13.87 -2.08
C TRP A 458 -14.67 -13.09 -2.79
N ARG A 459 -15.87 -13.66 -2.88
CA ARG A 459 -17.06 -12.98 -3.41
C ARG A 459 -17.66 -12.08 -2.35
N VAL A 460 -17.97 -10.84 -2.70
CA VAL A 460 -18.78 -9.92 -1.88
C VAL A 460 -20.26 -10.20 -2.14
N ASN A 461 -20.99 -10.53 -1.09
CA ASN A 461 -22.42 -10.81 -1.12
C ASN A 461 -23.24 -9.51 -0.97
N GLN A 462 -24.52 -9.57 -1.35
CA GLN A 462 -25.42 -8.41 -1.28
C GLN A 462 -25.62 -7.86 0.14
N ASP A 463 -25.51 -8.71 1.16
CA ASP A 463 -25.56 -8.31 2.57
C ASP A 463 -24.22 -7.71 3.08
N GLY A 464 -23.25 -7.53 2.18
CA GLY A 464 -21.91 -7.04 2.47
C GLY A 464 -21.04 -8.04 3.23
N THR A 465 -21.42 -9.33 3.30
CA THR A 465 -20.51 -10.38 3.76
C THR A 465 -19.61 -10.85 2.62
N MET A 466 -18.52 -11.56 2.94
CA MET A 466 -17.66 -12.18 1.93
C MET A 466 -17.66 -13.71 2.06
N THR A 467 -17.62 -14.39 0.92
CA THR A 467 -17.53 -15.85 0.84
C THR A 467 -16.30 -16.25 0.03
N TYR A 468 -15.45 -17.10 0.59
CA TYR A 468 -14.32 -17.68 -0.13
C TYR A 468 -14.83 -18.47 -1.35
N VAL A 469 -14.25 -18.24 -2.53
CA VAL A 469 -14.66 -18.92 -3.77
C VAL A 469 -13.57 -19.79 -4.38
N ALA A 470 -12.31 -19.35 -4.33
CA ALA A 470 -11.22 -20.04 -5.00
C ALA A 470 -9.84 -19.59 -4.49
N ARG A 471 -8.81 -20.38 -4.77
CA ARG A 471 -7.40 -20.00 -4.57
C ARG A 471 -6.52 -20.38 -5.76
N GLY A 472 -5.42 -19.66 -5.95
CA GLY A 472 -4.36 -20.01 -6.89
C GLY A 472 -3.56 -21.24 -6.42
N THR A 473 -2.60 -21.65 -7.25
CA THR A 473 -1.71 -22.80 -6.97
C THR A 473 -0.32 -22.40 -6.50
N GLU A 474 0.13 -21.21 -6.88
CA GLU A 474 1.46 -20.69 -6.57
C GLU A 474 1.48 -20.11 -5.17
N MET A 475 2.54 -20.43 -4.44
CA MET A 475 2.76 -20.00 -3.07
C MET A 475 3.74 -18.83 -3.06
N ALA A 476 3.41 -17.75 -2.35
CA ALA A 476 4.39 -16.69 -2.10
C ALA A 476 5.52 -17.19 -1.20
N SER A 477 6.75 -16.76 -1.51
CA SER A 477 7.94 -17.05 -0.71
C SER A 477 8.24 -18.54 -0.55
N ALA A 478 7.86 -19.36 -1.54
CA ALA A 478 7.92 -20.82 -1.46
C ALA A 478 9.34 -21.39 -1.25
N GLN A 479 10.37 -20.61 -1.58
CA GLN A 479 11.79 -20.97 -1.44
C GLN A 479 12.42 -20.36 -0.17
N SER A 480 11.66 -19.62 0.64
CA SER A 480 12.18 -19.01 1.86
C SER A 480 12.58 -20.07 2.90
N THR A 481 13.84 -20.02 3.32
CA THR A 481 14.40 -20.85 4.39
C THR A 481 14.25 -20.23 5.77
N ALA A 482 13.73 -19.01 5.87
CA ALA A 482 13.48 -18.36 7.14
C ALA A 482 12.46 -19.16 7.97
N GLN A 483 12.67 -19.17 9.28
CA GLN A 483 11.91 -19.97 10.25
C GLN A 483 10.39 -19.86 10.02
N HIS A 484 9.89 -18.63 9.85
CA HIS A 484 8.47 -18.34 9.64
C HIS A 484 8.08 -18.03 8.19
N GLY A 485 8.94 -18.36 7.23
CA GLY A 485 8.68 -18.10 5.81
C GLY A 485 9.12 -16.70 5.37
N GLY A 486 8.59 -16.17 4.28
CA GLY A 486 9.04 -14.89 3.71
C GLY A 486 7.92 -13.86 3.51
N MET A 487 8.27 -12.60 3.77
CA MET A 487 7.51 -11.40 3.42
C MET A 487 7.79 -11.01 1.96
N PRO A 488 6.90 -10.28 1.25
CA PRO A 488 5.61 -9.69 1.66
C PRO A 488 4.31 -10.41 1.23
N GLY A 489 4.40 -11.60 0.64
CA GLY A 489 3.26 -12.14 -0.11
C GLY A 489 3.28 -11.62 -1.56
N GLY A 490 2.15 -11.73 -2.25
CA GLY A 490 2.04 -11.33 -3.65
C GLY A 490 1.42 -9.94 -3.83
N PHE A 491 1.84 -9.21 -4.87
CA PHE A 491 1.25 -7.93 -5.27
C PHE A 491 0.45 -8.11 -6.56
N CYS A 492 -0.86 -7.93 -6.50
CA CYS A 492 -1.75 -8.22 -7.61
C CYS A 492 -2.49 -7.00 -8.13
N SER A 493 -2.63 -6.86 -9.45
CA SER A 493 -3.62 -5.99 -10.10
C SER A 493 -4.57 -6.79 -10.97
N VAL A 494 -5.76 -6.26 -11.27
CA VAL A 494 -6.70 -6.88 -12.20
C VAL A 494 -6.83 -6.04 -13.45
N SER A 495 -6.84 -6.68 -14.62
CA SER A 495 -7.21 -6.06 -15.88
C SER A 495 -8.41 -6.75 -16.49
N SER A 496 -9.34 -5.99 -17.08
CA SER A 496 -10.49 -6.52 -17.80
C SER A 496 -10.96 -5.55 -18.89
N ASP A 497 -11.80 -6.06 -19.81
CA ASP A 497 -12.64 -5.23 -20.69
C ASP A 497 -14.02 -5.12 -20.07
N GLN A 498 -14.23 -4.09 -19.24
CA GLN A 498 -15.49 -3.88 -18.52
C GLN A 498 -15.94 -5.12 -17.71
N GLY A 499 -15.00 -5.83 -17.10
CA GLY A 499 -15.23 -7.06 -16.34
C GLY A 499 -15.11 -8.34 -17.18
N ALA A 500 -15.18 -8.28 -18.50
CA ALA A 500 -14.94 -9.44 -19.36
C ALA A 500 -13.44 -9.73 -19.50
N ASN A 501 -13.08 -10.99 -19.78
CA ASN A 501 -11.69 -11.43 -19.94
C ASN A 501 -10.78 -11.04 -18.75
N ALA A 502 -11.31 -11.06 -17.54
CA ALA A 502 -10.59 -10.58 -16.37
C ALA A 502 -9.38 -11.46 -16.03
N ILE A 503 -8.24 -10.80 -15.81
CA ILE A 503 -6.96 -11.42 -15.45
C ILE A 503 -6.41 -10.77 -14.19
N ALA A 504 -6.04 -11.56 -13.18
CA ALA A 504 -5.20 -11.07 -12.10
C ALA A 504 -3.72 -11.24 -12.47
N TRP A 505 -2.96 -10.16 -12.38
CA TRP A 505 -1.51 -10.12 -12.59
C TRP A 505 -0.84 -9.99 -11.24
N CYS A 506 -0.14 -11.02 -10.80
CA CYS A 506 0.45 -11.06 -9.46
C CYS A 506 1.97 -11.24 -9.55
N ALA A 507 2.71 -10.27 -9.01
CA ALA A 507 4.13 -10.42 -8.74
C ALA A 507 4.30 -11.21 -7.43
N ILE A 508 5.06 -12.30 -7.46
CA ILE A 508 5.22 -13.24 -6.35
C ILE A 508 6.73 -13.40 -6.06
N PRO A 509 7.18 -13.17 -4.81
CA PRO A 509 8.57 -13.42 -4.42
C PRO A 509 8.83 -14.91 -4.26
N ASP A 510 10.04 -15.35 -4.59
CA ASP A 510 10.48 -16.73 -4.34
C ASP A 510 11.00 -16.90 -2.89
N GLY A 511 11.70 -15.90 -2.33
CA GLY A 511 12.24 -15.91 -0.96
C GLY A 511 11.66 -14.83 -0.03
N ASP A 512 12.36 -14.51 1.06
CA ASP A 512 12.01 -13.39 1.95
C ASP A 512 12.58 -12.07 1.41
N ALA A 513 11.73 -11.36 0.65
CA ALA A 513 12.08 -10.10 0.01
C ALA A 513 12.20 -8.91 0.98
N ASN A 514 11.83 -9.10 2.25
CA ASN A 514 12.06 -8.09 3.29
C ASN A 514 13.52 -8.05 3.73
N ARG A 515 14.10 -9.24 3.92
CA ARG A 515 15.42 -9.41 4.53
C ARG A 515 16.53 -9.52 3.51
N THR A 516 16.20 -9.93 2.30
CA THR A 516 17.19 -10.20 1.25
C THR A 516 16.64 -9.79 -0.11
N VAL A 517 17.56 -9.49 -1.02
CA VAL A 517 17.24 -9.40 -2.44
C VAL A 517 16.99 -10.82 -2.93
N THR A 518 15.81 -11.07 -3.48
CA THR A 518 15.38 -12.39 -3.92
C THR A 518 14.81 -12.34 -5.34
N THR A 519 14.68 -13.49 -5.96
CA THR A 519 13.99 -13.60 -7.24
C THR A 519 12.47 -13.59 -7.05
N GLY A 520 11.74 -13.33 -8.13
CA GLY A 520 10.30 -13.49 -8.17
C GLY A 520 9.83 -13.75 -9.59
N ARG A 521 8.52 -13.94 -9.72
CA ARG A 521 7.84 -14.21 -11.00
C ARG A 521 6.54 -13.42 -11.06
N LEU A 522 6.10 -13.14 -12.29
CA LEU A 522 4.79 -12.57 -12.59
C LEU A 522 3.89 -13.72 -13.03
N VAL A 523 2.73 -13.85 -12.41
CA VAL A 523 1.74 -14.88 -12.73
C VAL A 523 0.43 -14.23 -13.16
N ALA A 524 -0.13 -14.71 -14.26
CA ALA A 524 -1.44 -14.31 -14.76
C ALA A 524 -2.48 -15.38 -14.42
N TYR A 525 -3.57 -14.97 -13.78
CA TYR A 525 -4.66 -15.84 -13.36
C TYR A 525 -5.96 -15.51 -14.08
N ASP A 526 -6.72 -16.53 -14.47
CA ASP A 526 -8.05 -16.39 -15.07
C ASP A 526 -9.11 -16.15 -13.99
N LEU A 527 -9.77 -14.99 -14.02
CA LEU A 527 -10.87 -14.65 -13.10
C LEU A 527 -12.26 -14.83 -13.73
N THR A 528 -12.35 -15.27 -14.98
CA THR A 528 -13.64 -15.35 -15.71
C THR A 528 -14.54 -16.47 -15.21
N ASN A 529 -13.97 -17.51 -14.57
CA ASN A 529 -14.73 -18.62 -14.05
C ASN A 529 -14.22 -19.09 -12.68
N LEU A 530 -14.68 -18.44 -11.61
CA LEU A 530 -14.32 -18.75 -10.21
C LEU A 530 -15.23 -19.83 -9.59
N THR A 531 -15.64 -20.84 -10.36
CA THR A 531 -16.52 -21.94 -9.88
C THR A 531 -15.72 -23.22 -9.72
N GLY A 532 -15.21 -23.52 -8.52
CA GLY A 532 -14.50 -24.79 -8.28
C GLY A 532 -13.39 -24.78 -7.24
N GLY A 533 -13.23 -23.71 -6.46
CA GLY A 533 -12.21 -23.66 -5.40
C GLY A 533 -10.79 -23.40 -5.89
N GLN A 534 -10.56 -23.33 -7.20
CA GLN A 534 -9.26 -23.04 -7.80
C GLN A 534 -9.34 -21.91 -8.83
N ILE A 535 -8.28 -21.09 -8.87
CA ILE A 535 -8.07 -20.05 -9.87
C ILE A 535 -7.05 -20.59 -10.86
N ARG A 536 -7.38 -20.60 -12.15
CA ARG A 536 -6.52 -21.16 -13.19
C ARG A 536 -5.37 -20.21 -13.52
N THR A 537 -4.14 -20.72 -13.49
CA THR A 537 -2.97 -20.02 -14.04
C THR A 537 -3.00 -20.04 -15.58
N LEU A 538 -2.88 -18.86 -16.19
CA LEU A 538 -2.83 -18.66 -17.65
C LEU A 538 -1.39 -18.65 -18.15
N TRP A 539 -0.51 -18.00 -17.41
CA TRP A 539 0.88 -17.77 -17.79
C TRP A 539 1.73 -17.40 -16.58
N THR A 540 3.01 -17.75 -16.64
CA THR A 540 4.03 -17.39 -15.64
C THR A 540 5.27 -16.90 -16.37
N SER A 541 5.83 -15.77 -15.92
CA SER A 541 7.04 -15.19 -16.49
C SER A 541 8.30 -16.00 -16.15
N GLU A 542 9.38 -15.65 -16.83
CA GLU A 542 10.74 -15.89 -16.35
C GLU A 542 10.98 -15.27 -14.96
N GLN A 543 12.05 -15.73 -14.27
CA GLN A 543 12.47 -15.14 -12.99
C GLN A 543 13.13 -13.77 -13.19
N PHE A 544 12.86 -12.85 -12.26
CA PHE A 544 13.46 -11.51 -12.18
C PHE A 544 13.83 -11.15 -10.74
N VAL A 545 14.48 -10.01 -10.51
CA VAL A 545 14.80 -9.54 -9.15
C VAL A 545 13.58 -8.84 -8.56
N PHE A 546 12.96 -9.46 -7.58
CA PHE A 546 11.67 -9.03 -7.06
C PHE A 546 11.76 -7.66 -6.38
N SER A 547 10.92 -6.72 -6.82
CA SER A 547 10.71 -5.43 -6.16
C SER A 547 9.47 -5.51 -5.26
N LYS A 548 9.66 -5.30 -3.96
CA LYS A 548 8.56 -5.22 -2.98
C LYS A 548 7.80 -3.89 -3.15
N PHE A 549 6.55 -3.84 -2.67
CA PHE A 549 5.69 -2.64 -2.65
C PHE A 549 5.25 -2.07 -4.01
N SER A 550 5.88 -2.49 -5.11
CA SER A 550 5.39 -2.26 -6.47
C SER A 550 4.36 -3.33 -6.88
N GLN A 551 3.34 -2.90 -7.63
CA GLN A 551 2.27 -3.75 -8.13
C GLN A 551 2.34 -3.74 -9.66
N PRO A 552 1.96 -4.83 -10.36
CA PRO A 552 1.89 -4.83 -11.81
C PRO A 552 0.95 -3.72 -12.31
N VAL A 553 1.36 -3.04 -13.37
CA VAL A 553 0.57 -2.01 -14.06
C VAL A 553 0.23 -2.52 -15.44
N VAL A 554 -1.05 -2.60 -15.76
CA VAL A 554 -1.56 -3.06 -17.04
C VAL A 554 -2.04 -1.86 -17.82
N TYR A 555 -1.48 -1.68 -19.01
CA TYR A 555 -1.78 -0.56 -19.87
C TYR A 555 -1.62 -0.91 -21.34
N ASN A 556 -2.73 -0.83 -22.08
CA ASN A 556 -2.77 -0.91 -23.53
C ASN A 556 -2.05 -2.14 -24.12
N GLY A 557 -2.31 -3.33 -23.57
CA GLY A 557 -1.67 -4.55 -24.04
C GLY A 557 -0.33 -4.88 -23.41
N HIS A 558 0.14 -4.06 -22.45
CA HIS A 558 1.41 -4.27 -21.76
C HIS A 558 1.20 -4.46 -20.27
N VAL A 559 2.08 -5.23 -19.63
CA VAL A 559 2.17 -5.36 -18.17
C VAL A 559 3.55 -4.86 -17.74
N TYR A 560 3.60 -3.82 -16.91
CA TYR A 560 4.81 -3.21 -16.38
C TYR A 560 5.01 -3.60 -14.92
N LEU A 561 6.26 -3.83 -14.53
CA LEU A 561 6.61 -4.14 -13.14
C LEU A 561 8.03 -3.67 -12.84
N ALA A 562 8.21 -3.00 -11.70
CA ALA A 562 9.54 -2.65 -11.21
C ALA A 562 10.41 -3.90 -10.95
N ASP A 563 11.70 -3.77 -11.23
CA ASP A 563 12.74 -4.79 -11.07
C ASP A 563 13.85 -4.22 -10.19
N TYR A 564 14.18 -4.92 -9.11
CA TYR A 564 15.25 -4.55 -8.17
C TYR A 564 16.67 -4.76 -8.73
N ALA A 565 16.78 -4.79 -10.06
CA ALA A 565 17.99 -4.67 -10.86
C ALA A 565 18.03 -3.35 -11.65
N GLY A 566 17.46 -2.27 -11.09
CA GLY A 566 17.64 -0.92 -11.64
C GLY A 566 16.74 -0.62 -12.84
N SER A 567 15.59 -1.27 -12.98
CA SER A 567 14.74 -1.12 -14.17
C SER A 567 13.25 -1.37 -13.93
N VAL A 568 12.44 -1.15 -14.96
CA VAL A 568 11.06 -1.62 -15.07
C VAL A 568 11.01 -2.62 -16.21
N MET A 569 10.50 -3.81 -15.92
CA MET A 569 10.20 -4.84 -16.91
C MET A 569 8.86 -4.54 -17.55
N HIS A 570 8.71 -4.97 -18.80
CA HIS A 570 7.40 -5.03 -19.42
C HIS A 570 7.24 -6.24 -20.34
N TRP A 571 6.03 -6.80 -20.34
CA TRP A 571 5.63 -7.91 -21.20
C TRP A 571 4.51 -7.48 -22.14
N ARG A 572 4.45 -8.09 -23.32
CA ARG A 572 3.43 -7.85 -24.33
C ARG A 572 3.08 -9.15 -25.06
#